data_AF-A0AAD9FYN8-F1
#
_entry.id   AF-A0AAD9FYN8-F1
#
_cell.length_a   1.000
_cell.length_b   1.000
_cell.length_c   1.000
_cell.angle_alpha   90.00
_cell.angle_beta   90.00
_cell.angle_gamma   90.00
#
_symmetry.space_group_name_H-M   'P 1'
#
loop_
_entity.id
_entity.type
_entity.pdbx_description
1 polymer ?
#
loop_
_entity_poly.entity_id
_entity_poly.type
_entity_poly.pdbx_seq_one_letter_code
_entity_poly.pdbx_strand_id
1 'polypeptide(L)'
;MGSTPNQAPAPAPRTIEDWVTLAVEVGRSQTWASLMEAAKWWFGYTGIQYVLLLKVSAPGTQIRYELYDSTTWSHPTIRPTAWGTIRPRAAGAAANVTFDMRRILSIPANAALPNGVNAIAVVDLRTVMNLVIDSLE
;
A
#
# COMPACT_ATOMS: atom_id res chain seq x y z
N MET A 1 -14.97 6.23 19.90
CA MET A 1 -14.22 5.16 19.19
C MET A 1 -14.84 5.02 17.81
N GLY A 2 -14.27 5.68 16.80
CA GLY A 2 -14.81 5.62 15.44
C GLY A 2 -14.29 4.39 14.73
N SER A 3 -15.17 3.57 14.17
CA SER A 3 -14.79 2.50 13.25
C SER A 3 -14.06 3.11 12.06
N THR A 4 -12.94 2.50 11.69
CA THR A 4 -12.23 2.88 10.47
C THR A 4 -13.14 2.55 9.28
N PRO A 5 -13.42 3.49 8.37
CA PRO A 5 -14.15 3.17 7.14
C PRO A 5 -13.42 2.04 6.39
N ASN A 6 -14.17 1.10 5.78
CA ASN A 6 -13.70 -0.08 5.05
C ASN A 6 -13.27 -1.33 5.85
N GLN A 7 -13.58 -1.41 7.16
CA GLN A 7 -13.48 -2.69 7.89
C GLN A 7 -14.64 -3.63 7.50
N ALA A 8 -14.61 -4.17 6.27
CA ALA A 8 -15.43 -5.32 5.94
C ALA A 8 -14.92 -6.55 6.72
N PRO A 9 -15.79 -7.52 7.07
CA PRO A 9 -15.33 -8.79 7.63
C PRO A 9 -14.28 -9.40 6.71
N ALA A 10 -13.19 -9.92 7.27
CA ALA A 10 -12.21 -10.66 6.50
C ALA A 10 -12.95 -11.78 5.73
N PRO A 11 -12.75 -11.93 4.40
CA PRO A 11 -13.41 -12.98 3.63
C PRO A 11 -13.33 -14.35 4.32
N ALA A 12 -14.49 -15.03 4.41
CA ALA A 12 -14.69 -16.35 5.02
C ALA A 12 -13.88 -17.45 4.26
N PRO A 13 -13.81 -18.71 4.75
CA PRO A 13 -12.66 -19.60 4.60
C PRO A 13 -12.17 -19.71 3.15
N ARG A 14 -10.88 -19.41 2.97
CA ARG A 14 -10.32 -18.93 1.72
C ARG A 14 -9.69 -20.02 0.87
N THR A 15 -10.00 -19.99 -0.42
CA THR A 15 -9.18 -20.64 -1.44
C THR A 15 -7.93 -19.78 -1.70
N ILE A 16 -6.92 -20.33 -2.39
CA ILE A 16 -5.69 -19.59 -2.75
C ILE A 16 -6.00 -18.26 -3.46
N GLU A 17 -7.16 -18.18 -4.13
CA GLU A 17 -7.63 -17.02 -4.90
C GLU A 17 -7.90 -15.79 -4.02
N ASP A 18 -8.14 -15.95 -2.71
CA ASP A 18 -8.45 -14.84 -1.80
C ASP A 18 -7.22 -14.34 -1.00
N TRP A 19 -6.01 -14.78 -1.37
CA TRP A 19 -4.78 -14.35 -0.69
C TRP A 19 -4.41 -12.92 -1.07
N VAL A 20 -4.33 -12.05 -0.06
CA VAL A 20 -3.92 -10.66 -0.23
C VAL A 20 -2.53 -10.49 0.38
N THR A 21 -1.55 -10.15 -0.45
CA THR A 21 -0.16 -9.88 -0.03
C THR A 21 0.18 -8.39 -0.01
N LEU A 22 -0.63 -7.55 -0.67
CA LEU A 22 -0.51 -6.10 -0.70
C LEU A 22 -1.88 -5.47 -0.46
N ALA A 23 -1.97 -4.60 0.55
CA ALA A 23 -3.10 -3.71 0.73
C ALA A 23 -2.72 -2.27 0.37
N VAL A 24 -3.63 -1.55 -0.28
CA VAL A 24 -3.48 -0.12 -0.57
C VAL A 24 -4.66 0.60 0.04
N GLU A 25 -4.40 1.58 0.90
CA GLU A 25 -5.43 2.39 1.52
C GLU A 25 -5.31 3.85 1.12
N VAL A 26 -6.42 4.38 0.62
CA VAL A 26 -6.48 5.73 0.03
C VAL A 26 -7.49 6.59 0.78
N GLY A 27 -7.01 7.65 1.42
CA GLY A 27 -7.85 8.55 2.23
C GLY A 27 -7.79 10.00 1.79
N ARG A 28 -8.93 10.58 1.39
CA ARG A 28 -9.07 12.03 1.15
C ARG A 28 -9.65 12.77 2.37
N SER A 29 -10.73 12.28 2.95
CA SER A 29 -11.38 12.91 4.11
C SER A 29 -10.95 12.30 5.46
N GLN A 30 -10.38 11.09 5.44
CA GLN A 30 -9.88 10.42 6.64
C GLN A 30 -8.62 11.12 7.19
N THR A 31 -8.44 11.07 8.51
CA THR A 31 -7.19 11.52 9.15
C THR A 31 -6.06 10.53 8.89
N TRP A 32 -4.81 10.98 9.04
CA TRP A 32 -3.65 10.09 8.97
C TRP A 32 -3.73 8.97 10.02
N ALA A 33 -4.19 9.28 11.23
CA ALA A 33 -4.39 8.30 12.29
C ALA A 33 -5.39 7.20 11.88
N SER A 34 -6.48 7.56 11.19
CA SER A 34 -7.44 6.57 10.67
C SER A 34 -6.83 5.65 9.63
N LEU A 35 -5.97 6.16 8.74
CA LEU A 35 -5.24 5.34 7.77
C LEU A 35 -4.25 4.39 8.47
N MET A 36 -3.60 4.87 9.54
CA MET A 36 -2.71 4.04 10.34
C MET A 36 -3.44 2.89 11.05
N GLU A 37 -4.66 3.14 11.55
CA GLU A 37 -5.49 2.07 12.11
C GLU A 37 -5.92 1.06 11.04
N ALA A 38 -6.18 1.50 9.80
CA ALA A 38 -6.41 0.58 8.68
C ALA A 38 -5.18 -0.29 8.40
N ALA A 39 -3.97 0.30 8.38
CA ALA A 39 -2.74 -0.47 8.19
C ALA A 39 -2.53 -1.52 9.28
N LYS A 40 -2.76 -1.16 10.56
CA LYS A 40 -2.71 -2.13 11.67
C LYS A 40 -3.70 -3.27 11.49
N TRP A 41 -4.90 -2.96 11.04
CA TRP A 41 -5.92 -3.97 10.76
C TRP A 41 -5.46 -4.92 9.64
N TRP A 42 -4.91 -4.38 8.54
CA TRP A 42 -4.37 -5.19 7.44
C TRP A 42 -3.21 -6.08 7.88
N PHE A 43 -2.25 -5.58 8.68
CA PHE A 43 -1.18 -6.43 9.19
C PHE A 43 -1.64 -7.49 10.20
N GLY A 44 -2.86 -7.37 10.74
CA GLY A 44 -3.52 -8.47 11.46
C GLY A 44 -3.96 -9.62 10.55
N TYR A 45 -3.97 -9.41 9.22
CA TYR A 45 -4.37 -10.40 8.23
C TYR A 45 -3.18 -11.26 7.78
N THR A 46 -3.27 -12.58 7.96
CA THR A 46 -2.23 -13.53 7.53
C THR A 46 -2.00 -13.44 6.03
N GLY A 47 -0.75 -13.27 5.62
CA GLY A 47 -0.33 -13.21 4.23
C GLY A 47 0.01 -11.81 3.73
N ILE A 48 -0.43 -10.75 4.43
CA ILE A 48 -0.03 -9.37 4.09
C ILE A 48 1.48 -9.22 4.22
N GLN A 49 2.12 -8.81 3.13
CA GLN A 49 3.54 -8.50 3.03
C GLN A 49 3.77 -7.00 3.06
N TYR A 50 2.86 -6.23 2.46
CA TYR A 50 2.98 -4.79 2.33
C TYR A 50 1.65 -4.08 2.56
N VAL A 51 1.71 -2.89 3.15
CA VAL A 51 0.59 -1.94 3.19
C VAL A 51 1.07 -0.59 2.71
N LEU A 52 0.43 -0.04 1.69
CA LEU A 52 0.70 1.31 1.18
C LEU A 52 -0.43 2.25 1.60
N LEU A 53 -0.10 3.27 2.38
CA LEU A 53 -1.02 4.34 2.74
C LEU A 53 -0.84 5.53 1.80
N LEU A 54 -1.95 6.02 1.24
CA LEU A 54 -2.02 7.21 0.39
C LEU A 54 -3.01 8.22 0.98
N LYS A 55 -2.53 9.39 1.38
CA LYS A 55 -3.35 10.51 1.86
C LYS A 55 -3.42 11.57 0.80
N VAL A 56 -4.58 11.70 0.16
CA VAL A 56 -4.85 12.76 -0.81
C VAL A 56 -5.21 14.05 -0.08
N SER A 57 -4.60 15.16 -0.48
CA SER A 57 -4.96 16.50 0.02
C SER A 57 -6.39 16.88 -0.38
N ALA A 58 -7.05 17.77 0.37
CA ALA A 58 -8.42 18.19 0.05
C ALA A 58 -8.57 18.75 -1.39
N PRO A 59 -7.63 19.56 -1.91
CA PRO A 59 -7.68 20.04 -3.30
C PRO A 59 -7.30 18.98 -4.34
N GLY A 60 -6.87 17.78 -3.95
CA GLY A 60 -6.39 16.75 -4.89
C GLY A 60 -5.01 17.04 -5.49
N THR A 61 -4.27 18.04 -5.01
CA THR A 61 -3.01 18.47 -5.65
C THR A 61 -1.75 17.84 -5.08
N GLN A 62 -1.88 17.06 -4.00
CA GLN A 62 -0.78 16.37 -3.34
C GLN A 62 -1.25 15.03 -2.78
N ILE A 63 -0.35 14.04 -2.79
CA ILE A 63 -0.49 12.78 -2.07
C ILE A 63 0.69 12.62 -1.12
N ARG A 64 0.43 12.50 0.18
CA ARG A 64 1.40 11.97 1.15
C ARG A 64 1.30 10.45 1.13
N TYR A 65 2.42 9.75 1.12
CA TYR A 65 2.43 8.30 1.17
C TYR A 65 3.39 7.76 2.24
N GLU A 66 3.05 6.58 2.75
CA GLU A 66 3.91 5.75 3.60
C GLU A 66 3.72 4.28 3.21
N LEU A 67 4.81 3.60 2.86
CA LEU A 67 4.86 2.17 2.58
C LEU A 67 5.36 1.44 3.82
N TYR A 68 4.63 0.41 4.21
CA TYR A 68 4.96 -0.48 5.31
C TYR A 68 5.24 -1.88 4.79
N ASP A 69 6.23 -2.52 5.38
CA ASP A 69 6.65 -3.88 5.09
C ASP A 69 6.43 -4.75 6.33
N SER A 70 5.89 -5.96 6.17
CA SER A 70 5.64 -6.87 7.28
C SER A 70 6.91 -7.23 8.08
N THR A 71 8.10 -7.11 7.47
CA THR A 71 9.39 -7.32 8.14
C THR A 71 9.79 -6.18 9.07
N THR A 72 9.35 -4.96 8.80
CA THR A 72 9.57 -3.79 9.67
C THR A 72 8.39 -3.54 10.60
N TRP A 73 7.32 -4.32 10.44
CA TRP A 73 6.12 -4.29 11.27
C TRP A 73 6.30 -5.09 12.57
N SER A 74 7.36 -4.79 13.33
CA SER A 74 7.50 -5.27 14.70
C SER A 74 6.92 -4.24 15.67
N HIS A 75 5.79 -4.55 16.28
CA HIS A 75 5.25 -3.77 17.40
C HIS A 75 6.32 -3.62 18.51
N PRO A 76 6.50 -2.43 19.14
CA PRO A 76 5.64 -1.24 19.12
C PRO A 76 6.08 -0.14 18.13
N THR A 77 7.20 -0.26 17.43
CA THR A 77 7.70 0.79 16.53
C THR A 77 7.44 0.43 15.07
N ILE A 78 6.23 0.69 14.64
CA ILE A 78 5.85 0.67 13.22
C ILE A 78 6.65 1.76 12.50
N ARG A 79 7.45 1.37 11.51
CA ARG A 79 8.23 2.31 10.68
C ARG A 79 7.99 2.06 9.20
N PRO A 80 7.68 3.11 8.41
CA PRO A 80 7.56 2.97 6.98
C PRO A 80 8.95 2.71 6.37
N THR A 81 9.01 1.83 5.38
CA THR A 81 10.22 1.55 4.58
C THR A 81 10.44 2.58 3.48
N ALA A 82 9.37 3.25 3.03
CA ALA A 82 9.42 4.39 2.13
C ALA A 82 8.32 5.39 2.49
N TRP A 83 8.58 6.68 2.32
CA TRP A 83 7.59 7.71 2.58
C TRP A 83 7.92 8.98 1.80
N GLY A 84 6.92 9.83 1.58
CA GLY A 84 7.14 11.09 0.92
C GLY A 84 5.86 11.83 0.60
N THR A 85 6.00 12.88 -0.21
CA THR A 85 4.88 13.65 -0.76
C THR A 85 5.08 13.84 -2.25
N ILE A 86 4.03 13.58 -3.01
CA ILE A 86 4.01 13.61 -4.47
C ILE A 86 3.13 14.78 -4.90
N ARG A 87 3.54 15.45 -5.98
CA ARG A 87 2.79 16.54 -6.61
C ARG A 87 2.79 16.34 -8.14
N PRO A 88 1.70 16.68 -8.85
CA PRO A 88 1.54 16.40 -10.29
C PRO A 88 2.67 16.94 -11.17
N ARG A 89 3.20 18.12 -10.82
CA ARG A 89 4.20 18.83 -11.64
C ARG A 89 5.57 18.98 -10.95
N ALA A 90 5.87 18.18 -9.93
CA ALA A 90 7.19 18.21 -9.31
C ALA A 90 8.22 17.52 -10.24
N ALA A 91 9.03 18.31 -10.95
CA ALA A 91 10.10 17.83 -11.79
C ALA A 91 11.17 17.10 -10.95
N GLY A 92 11.52 15.87 -11.35
CA GLY A 92 12.78 15.22 -10.97
C GLY A 92 12.80 14.29 -9.76
N ALA A 93 11.85 14.33 -8.82
CA ALA A 93 11.87 13.38 -7.69
C ALA A 93 11.25 12.03 -8.09
N ALA A 94 11.97 10.90 -7.97
CA ALA A 94 11.32 9.60 -8.18
C ALA A 94 10.16 9.43 -7.18
N ALA A 95 8.96 9.11 -7.69
CA ALA A 95 7.77 8.83 -6.87
C ALA A 95 7.49 7.32 -6.85
N ASN A 96 8.55 6.52 -6.96
CA ASN A 96 8.45 5.10 -7.15
C ASN A 96 8.44 4.39 -5.80
N VAL A 97 7.51 3.46 -5.64
CA VAL A 97 7.59 2.43 -4.60
C VAL A 97 7.89 1.10 -5.25
N THR A 98 8.67 0.27 -4.55
CA THR A 98 9.14 -1.01 -5.06
C THR A 98 8.66 -2.15 -4.19
N PHE A 99 8.28 -3.26 -4.82
CA PHE A 99 7.84 -4.47 -4.14
C PHE A 99 8.64 -5.67 -4.64
N ASP A 100 9.03 -6.56 -3.72
CA ASP A 100 9.55 -7.88 -4.08
C ASP A 100 8.42 -8.75 -4.63
N MET A 101 8.53 -9.14 -5.91
CA MET A 101 7.51 -9.93 -6.60
C MET A 101 7.37 -11.34 -6.04
N ARG A 102 8.42 -11.90 -5.41
CA ARG A 102 8.27 -13.19 -4.73
C ARG A 102 7.30 -13.06 -3.57
N ARG A 103 7.42 -11.99 -2.80
CA ARG A 103 6.53 -11.72 -1.67
C ARG A 103 5.11 -11.40 -2.13
N ILE A 104 4.96 -10.60 -3.19
CA ILE A 104 3.64 -10.32 -3.78
C ILE A 104 2.95 -11.60 -4.26
N LEU A 105 3.69 -12.51 -4.90
CA LEU A 105 3.14 -13.76 -5.45
C LEU A 105 3.15 -14.92 -4.45
N SER A 106 3.50 -14.69 -3.17
CA SER A 106 3.65 -15.74 -2.15
C SER A 106 4.63 -16.87 -2.53
N ILE A 107 5.67 -16.54 -3.30
CA ILE A 107 6.75 -17.43 -3.70
C ILE A 107 7.86 -17.38 -2.65
N PRO A 108 8.44 -18.53 -2.24
CA PRO A 108 9.57 -18.56 -1.33
C PRO A 108 10.75 -17.71 -1.83
N ALA A 109 11.47 -17.05 -0.93
CA ALA A 109 12.55 -16.12 -1.28
C ALA A 109 13.62 -16.72 -2.23
N ASN A 110 13.90 -18.02 -2.09
CA ASN A 110 14.91 -18.74 -2.89
C ASN A 110 14.33 -19.48 -4.10
N ALA A 111 13.01 -19.45 -4.30
CA ALA A 111 12.39 -20.11 -5.44
C ALA A 111 12.52 -19.26 -6.72
N ALA A 112 12.51 -19.91 -7.88
CA ALA A 112 12.50 -19.23 -9.16
C ALA A 112 11.17 -18.46 -9.35
N LEU A 113 11.26 -17.29 -9.98
CA LEU A 113 10.06 -16.57 -10.42
C LEU A 113 9.53 -17.17 -11.73
N PRO A 114 8.22 -17.05 -12.01
CA PRO A 114 7.66 -17.43 -13.30
C PRO A 114 8.36 -16.68 -14.45
N ASN A 115 8.45 -17.32 -15.61
CA ASN A 115 9.05 -16.72 -16.80
C ASN A 115 8.37 -15.38 -17.14
N GLY A 116 9.18 -14.35 -17.40
CA GLY A 116 8.70 -13.00 -17.73
C GLY A 116 8.32 -12.13 -16.53
N VAL A 117 8.35 -12.65 -15.30
CA VAL A 117 8.10 -11.85 -14.08
C VAL A 117 9.41 -11.21 -13.59
N ASN A 118 9.41 -9.88 -13.49
CA ASN A 118 10.52 -9.13 -12.90
C ASN A 118 10.64 -9.42 -11.40
N ALA A 119 11.85 -9.42 -10.86
CA ALA A 119 12.05 -9.63 -9.43
C ALA A 119 11.47 -8.50 -8.56
N ILE A 120 11.48 -7.29 -9.09
CA ILE A 120 10.99 -6.08 -8.43
C ILE A 120 9.87 -5.49 -9.29
N ALA A 121 8.71 -5.28 -8.68
CA ALA A 121 7.68 -4.41 -9.24
C ALA A 121 7.98 -2.97 -8.84
N VAL A 122 7.96 -2.06 -9.81
CA VAL A 122 8.14 -0.63 -9.58
C VAL A 122 6.82 0.06 -9.93
N VAL A 123 6.24 0.76 -8.97
CA VAL A 123 5.00 1.53 -9.17
C VAL A 123 5.32 3.01 -9.09
N ASP A 124 5.10 3.73 -10.19
CA ASP A 124 5.15 5.20 -10.17
C ASP A 124 3.86 5.74 -9.57
N LEU A 125 3.97 6.29 -8.36
CA LEU A 125 2.83 6.86 -7.65
C LEU A 125 2.30 8.14 -8.31
N ARG A 126 3.00 8.75 -9.28
CA ARG A 126 2.40 9.80 -10.12
C ARG A 126 1.34 9.25 -11.05
N THR A 127 1.55 8.08 -11.64
CA THR A 127 0.53 7.42 -12.46
C THR A 127 -0.70 7.13 -11.61
N VAL A 128 -0.50 6.62 -10.39
CA VAL A 128 -1.60 6.39 -9.42
C VAL A 128 -2.33 7.68 -9.09
N MET A 129 -1.58 8.77 -8.80
CA MET A 129 -2.17 10.06 -8.49
C MET A 129 -2.99 10.62 -9.66
N ASN A 130 -2.50 10.53 -10.90
CA ASN A 130 -3.26 10.98 -12.06
C ASN A 130 -4.58 10.20 -12.19
N LEU A 131 -4.53 8.87 -12.10
CA LEU A 131 -5.74 8.03 -12.15
C LEU A 131 -6.73 8.35 -11.02
N VAL A 132 -6.24 8.60 -9.80
CA VAL A 132 -7.08 8.98 -8.66
C VAL A 132 -7.70 10.36 -8.89
N ILE A 133 -6.93 11.35 -9.35
CA ILE A 133 -7.44 12.69 -9.62
C ILE A 133 -8.47 12.66 -10.75
N ASP A 134 -8.19 11.96 -11.84
CA ASP A 134 -9.10 11.82 -12.98
C ASP A 134 -10.43 11.16 -12.57
N SER A 135 -10.44 10.33 -11.52
CA SER A 135 -11.66 9.70 -10.98
C SER A 135 -12.49 10.60 -10.05
N LEU A 136 -12.00 11.80 -9.72
CA LEU A 136 -12.69 12.77 -8.86
C LEU A 136 -13.48 13.82 -9.64
N GLU A 137 -13.34 13.84 -10.96
CA GLU A 137 -14.11 14.68 -11.91
C GLU A 137 -15.29 13.91 -12.51
#